data_AF-A0A5J4Q7I0-F1
#
_entry.id   AF-A0A5J4Q7I0-F1
#
_cell.length_a   1.000
_cell.length_b   1.000
_cell.length_c   1.000
_cell.angle_alpha   90.00
_cell.angle_beta   90.00
_cell.angle_gamma   90.00
#
_symmetry.space_group_name_H-M   'P 1'
#
loop_
_entity.id
_entity.type
_entity.pdbx_description
1 polymer ?
#
loop_
_entity_poly.entity_id
_entity_poly.type
_entity_poly.pdbx_seq_one_letter_code
_entity_poly.pdbx_strand_id
1 'polypeptide(L)'
;MHEHYLIKEKENHQYIELAEIEASYNFSYHAAEGNCVVQFGFNGYFKKRLSNIEFSIDISTLNLKDEYKGVNKKKVRLYLLQEFEKFKMEKYNWLKNQDEKYTTDL
;
A
#
# COMPACT_ATOMS: atom_id res chain seq x y z
N MET A 1 -8.53 -15.14 7.01
CA MET A 1 -8.67 -13.83 7.70
C MET A 1 -8.59 -14.10 9.20
N HIS A 2 -7.88 -13.30 9.99
CA HIS A 2 -7.55 -13.63 11.40
C HIS A 2 -8.79 -13.85 12.27
N GLU A 3 -8.77 -14.90 13.09
CA GLU A 3 -9.89 -15.34 13.92
C GLU A 3 -9.98 -14.69 15.32
N HIS A 4 -9.23 -13.62 15.54
CA HIS A 4 -9.08 -13.00 16.86
C HIS A 4 -10.38 -12.32 17.33
N TYR A 5 -10.71 -12.43 18.62
CA TYR A 5 -11.95 -11.88 19.19
C TYR A 5 -12.08 -10.37 18.97
N LEU A 6 -10.96 -9.64 19.01
CA LEU A 6 -10.93 -8.20 18.69
C LEU A 6 -11.51 -7.91 17.29
N ILE A 7 -11.28 -8.78 16.30
CA ILE A 7 -11.76 -8.60 14.92
C ILE A 7 -13.17 -9.16 14.74
N LYS A 8 -13.51 -10.27 15.42
CA LYS A 8 -14.81 -10.94 15.28
C LYS A 8 -15.94 -10.19 15.97
N GLU A 9 -15.70 -9.68 17.18
CA GLU A 9 -16.71 -9.05 18.04
C GLU A 9 -16.76 -7.55 17.76
N LYS A 10 -17.91 -7.07 17.27
CA LYS A 10 -18.08 -5.66 16.87
C LYS A 10 -17.86 -4.69 18.01
N GLU A 11 -18.16 -5.08 19.25
CA GLU A 11 -17.94 -4.23 20.42
C GLU A 11 -16.46 -3.86 20.61
N ASN A 12 -15.55 -4.68 20.07
CA ASN A 12 -14.11 -4.49 20.20
C ASN A 12 -13.49 -3.68 19.05
N HIS A 13 -14.23 -3.39 17.98
CA HIS A 13 -13.70 -2.68 16.81
C HIS A 13 -13.22 -1.27 17.15
N GLN A 14 -13.77 -0.65 18.18
CA GLN A 14 -13.33 0.65 18.70
C GLN A 14 -11.89 0.65 19.25
N TYR A 15 -11.33 -0.52 19.56
CA TYR A 15 -9.96 -0.69 20.08
C TYR A 15 -8.97 -1.12 19.02
N ILE A 16 -9.41 -1.26 17.76
CA ILE A 16 -8.55 -1.64 16.63
C ILE A 16 -8.25 -0.41 15.79
N GLU A 17 -6.96 -0.21 15.53
CA GLU A 17 -6.49 0.76 14.54
C GLU A 17 -5.73 0.00 13.45
N LEU A 18 -6.08 0.26 12.19
CA LEU A 18 -5.33 -0.29 11.07
C LEU A 18 -3.97 0.40 11.00
N ALA A 19 -2.90 -0.39 11.15
CA ALA A 19 -1.54 0.13 11.06
C ALA A 19 -1.02 0.14 9.62
N GLU A 20 -0.95 -1.04 9.04
CA GLU A 20 -0.45 -1.27 7.70
C GLU A 20 -1.04 -2.55 7.12
N ILE A 21 -0.98 -2.65 5.80
CA ILE A 21 -1.29 -3.84 5.02
C ILE A 21 -0.03 -4.18 4.23
N GLU A 22 0.46 -5.40 4.40
CA GLU A 22 1.53 -5.94 3.55
C GLU A 22 0.93 -6.80 2.45
N ALA A 23 1.38 -6.58 1.22
CA ALA A 23 0.96 -7.36 0.06
C ALA A 23 2.16 -7.77 -0.78
N SER A 24 2.18 -9.04 -1.18
CA SER A 24 3.22 -9.59 -2.06
C SER A 24 2.80 -9.49 -3.52
N TYR A 25 3.69 -8.98 -4.36
CA TYR A 25 3.48 -8.82 -5.79
C TYR A 25 4.62 -9.46 -6.57
N ASN A 26 4.27 -10.11 -7.68
CA ASN A 26 5.21 -10.36 -8.76
C ASN A 26 5.14 -9.17 -9.73
N PHE A 27 6.30 -8.70 -10.20
CA PHE A 27 6.38 -7.64 -11.20
C PHE A 27 7.22 -8.11 -12.38
N SER A 28 6.83 -7.65 -13.57
CA SER A 28 7.58 -7.85 -14.80
C SER A 28 7.44 -6.59 -15.65
N TYR A 29 8.56 -5.97 -16.00
CA TYR A 29 8.61 -4.84 -16.93
C TYR A 29 9.91 -4.90 -17.74
N HIS A 30 10.02 -4.06 -18.77
CA HIS A 30 11.09 -4.13 -19.78
C HIS A 30 12.54 -4.18 -19.24
N ALA A 31 12.79 -3.69 -18.02
CA ALA A 31 14.13 -3.65 -17.44
C ALA A 31 14.39 -4.66 -16.31
N ALA A 32 13.35 -5.26 -15.71
CA ALA A 32 13.50 -6.23 -14.63
C ALA A 32 12.23 -7.05 -14.36
N GLU A 33 12.44 -8.26 -13.86
CA GLU A 33 11.40 -9.13 -13.32
C GLU A 33 11.76 -9.64 -11.92
N GLY A 34 10.75 -9.84 -11.09
CA GLY A 34 10.95 -10.36 -9.74
C GLY A 34 9.70 -10.32 -8.88
N ASN A 35 9.91 -10.24 -7.56
CA ASN A 35 8.86 -10.07 -6.57
C ASN A 35 9.21 -9.00 -5.55
N CYS A 36 8.19 -8.36 -5.01
CA CYS A 36 8.32 -7.40 -3.94
C CYS A 36 7.20 -7.57 -2.90
N VAL A 37 7.49 -7.12 -1.68
CA VAL A 37 6.47 -6.92 -0.64
C VAL A 37 6.27 -5.43 -0.50
N VAL A 38 5.02 -4.99 -0.64
CA VAL A 38 4.60 -3.59 -0.58
C VAL A 38 3.84 -3.39 0.72
N GLN A 39 4.18 -2.33 1.44
CA GLN A 39 3.54 -1.90 2.66
C GLN A 39 2.67 -0.69 2.37
N PHE A 40 1.39 -0.78 2.71
CA PHE A 40 0.42 0.29 2.60
C PHE A 40 -0.05 0.68 3.99
N GLY A 41 0.24 1.89 4.45
CA GLY A 41 -0.15 2.25 5.82
C GLY A 41 0.32 3.62 6.29
N PHE A 42 0.10 3.85 7.57
CA PHE A 42 0.41 5.11 8.26
C PHE A 42 1.76 4.99 8.97
N ASN A 43 2.83 5.05 8.18
CA ASN A 43 4.20 4.87 8.66
C ASN A 43 4.57 5.87 9.75
N GLY A 44 4.82 5.36 10.96
CA GLY A 44 5.21 6.18 12.11
C GLY A 44 4.05 6.66 12.99
N TYR A 45 2.79 6.31 12.66
CA TYR A 45 1.62 6.70 13.44
C TYR A 45 1.72 6.26 14.91
N PHE A 46 1.94 4.97 15.17
CA PHE A 46 2.00 4.46 16.55
C PHE A 46 3.22 4.93 17.33
N LYS A 47 4.27 5.42 16.66
CA LYS A 47 5.47 5.93 17.33
C LYS A 47 5.28 7.31 17.93
N LYS A 48 4.45 8.16 17.30
CA LYS A 48 4.36 9.59 17.65
C LYS A 48 2.93 10.13 17.72
N ARG A 49 1.91 9.33 17.40
CA ARG A 49 0.49 9.72 17.32
C ARG A 49 0.29 11.02 16.54
N LEU A 50 1.01 11.16 15.41
CA LEU A 50 0.99 12.36 14.58
C LEU A 50 -0.39 12.53 13.95
N SER A 51 -1.00 13.70 14.15
CA SER A 51 -2.34 14.03 13.63
C SER A 51 -2.36 14.32 12.13
N ASN A 52 -1.20 14.62 11.54
CA ASN A 52 -1.02 14.94 10.12
C ASN A 52 -0.33 13.80 9.35
N ILE A 53 -0.44 12.57 9.82
CA ILE A 53 0.16 11.44 9.12
C ILE A 53 -0.58 11.15 7.81
N GLU A 54 0.18 10.89 6.77
CA GLU A 54 -0.36 10.55 5.46
C GLU A 54 -0.31 9.03 5.23
N PHE A 55 -1.27 8.55 4.44
CA PHE A 55 -1.24 7.19 3.95
C PHE A 55 -0.11 7.03 2.92
N SER A 56 0.84 6.16 3.25
CA SER A 56 2.09 5.98 2.51
C SER A 56 2.20 4.60 1.90
N ILE A 57 2.99 4.50 0.83
CA ILE A 57 3.39 3.25 0.19
C ILE A 57 4.90 3.10 0.31
N ASP A 58 5.35 1.94 0.77
CA ASP A 58 6.76 1.56 0.75
C ASP A 58 6.96 0.11 0.27
N ILE A 59 8.19 -0.27 -0.04
CA ILE A 59 8.54 -1.63 -0.45
C ILE A 59 9.45 -2.25 0.63
N SER A 60 8.97 -3.18 1.45
CA SER A 60 9.82 -3.79 2.48
C SER A 60 10.84 -4.78 1.90
N THR A 61 10.47 -5.48 0.83
CA THR A 61 11.33 -6.49 0.18
C THR A 61 11.34 -6.33 -1.33
N LEU A 62 12.52 -6.47 -1.96
CA LEU A 62 12.69 -6.46 -3.41
C LEU A 62 13.70 -7.53 -3.87
N ASN A 63 13.16 -8.54 -4.55
CA ASN A 63 13.92 -9.64 -5.12
C ASN A 63 13.84 -9.59 -6.64
N LEU A 64 15.00 -9.68 -7.30
CA LEU A 64 15.10 -9.78 -8.76
C LEU A 64 15.33 -11.24 -9.12
N LYS A 65 14.79 -11.68 -10.26
CA LYS A 65 15.22 -12.96 -10.85
C LYS A 65 16.71 -12.93 -11.17
N ASP A 66 17.31 -14.12 -11.25
CA ASP A 66 18.74 -14.32 -11.43
C ASP A 66 19.32 -13.60 -12.66
N GLU A 67 18.59 -13.62 -13.77
CA GLU A 67 18.94 -12.94 -15.02
C GLU A 67 19.02 -11.40 -14.90
N TYR A 68 18.40 -10.82 -13.87
CA TYR A 68 18.41 -9.39 -13.57
C TYR A 68 19.28 -9.03 -12.35
N LYS A 69 20.10 -9.93 -11.81
CA LYS A 69 20.96 -9.65 -10.63
C LYS A 69 21.89 -8.44 -10.80
N GLY A 70 22.31 -8.14 -12.03
CA GLY A 70 23.14 -6.96 -12.35
C GLY A 70 22.37 -5.64 -12.41
N VAL A 71 21.03 -5.66 -12.38
CA VAL A 71 20.21 -4.46 -12.47
C VAL A 71 20.25 -3.70 -11.14
N ASN A 72 20.30 -2.37 -11.23
CA ASN A 72 20.31 -1.51 -10.06
C ASN A 72 18.97 -1.57 -9.32
N LYS A 73 18.94 -2.31 -8.19
CA LYS A 73 17.76 -2.44 -7.32
C LYS A 73 17.17 -1.10 -6.86
N LYS A 74 17.96 -0.04 -6.69
CA LYS A 74 17.43 1.29 -6.31
C LYS A 74 16.57 1.89 -7.43
N LYS A 75 16.99 1.73 -8.70
CA LYS A 75 16.21 2.18 -9.86
C LYS A 75 14.91 1.38 -10.00
N VAL A 76 14.97 0.06 -9.82
CA VAL A 76 13.79 -0.80 -9.82
C VAL A 76 12.81 -0.39 -8.71
N ARG A 77 13.31 -0.19 -7.48
CA ARG A 77 12.50 0.27 -6.35
C ARG A 77 11.81 1.59 -6.66
N LEU A 78 12.55 2.58 -7.16
CA LEU A 78 12.00 3.89 -7.48
C LEU A 78 10.88 3.78 -8.53
N TYR A 79 11.11 3.00 -9.59
CA TYR A 79 10.12 2.76 -10.62
C TYR A 79 8.85 2.10 -10.06
N LEU A 80 8.99 1.03 -9.29
CA LEU A 80 7.84 0.34 -8.69
C LEU A 80 7.06 1.28 -7.73
N LEU A 81 7.75 2.07 -6.90
CA LEU A 81 7.10 3.04 -6.04
C LEU A 81 6.31 4.08 -6.84
N GLN A 82 6.84 4.56 -7.97
CA GLN A 82 6.12 5.48 -8.86
C GLN A 82 4.85 4.84 -9.44
N GLU A 83 4.92 3.59 -9.86
CA GLU A 83 3.74 2.86 -10.37
C GLU A 83 2.69 2.63 -9.28
N PHE A 84 3.10 2.26 -8.06
CA PHE A 84 2.16 2.10 -6.94
C PHE A 84 1.54 3.43 -6.49
N GLU A 85 2.31 4.51 -6.48
CA GLU A 85 1.79 5.85 -6.19
C GLU A 85 0.79 6.32 -7.25
N LYS A 86 1.09 6.08 -8.54
CA LYS A 86 0.15 6.34 -9.62
C LYS A 86 -1.15 5.55 -9.43
N PHE A 87 -1.05 4.25 -9.14
CA PHE A 87 -2.20 3.40 -8.86
C PHE A 87 -3.03 3.91 -7.66
N LYS A 88 -2.37 4.33 -6.57
CA LYS A 88 -3.03 4.93 -5.40
C LYS A 88 -3.83 6.17 -5.80
N MET A 89 -3.22 7.09 -6.54
CA MET A 89 -3.87 8.32 -6.97
C MET A 89 -5.03 8.07 -7.93
N GLU A 90 -4.89 7.12 -8.86
CA GLU A 90 -5.99 6.69 -9.74
C GLU A 90 -7.18 6.16 -8.94
N LYS A 91 -6.93 5.31 -7.93
CA LYS A 91 -7.99 4.77 -7.06
C LYS A 91 -8.63 5.83 -6.19
N TYR A 92 -7.84 6.74 -5.62
CA TYR A 92 -8.35 7.86 -4.85
C TYR A 92 -9.28 8.76 -5.69
N ASN A 93 -8.82 9.15 -6.89
CA ASN A 93 -9.61 9.97 -7.81
C ASN A 93 -10.89 9.24 -8.25
N TRP A 94 -10.81 7.94 -8.50
CA TRP A 94 -11.98 7.14 -8.83
C TRP A 94 -13.01 7.13 -7.71
N LEU A 95 -12.60 6.89 -6.45
CA LEU A 95 -13.49 6.92 -5.28
C LEU A 95 -14.11 8.30 -5.08
N LYS A 96 -13.30 9.36 -5.12
CA LYS A 96 -13.76 10.74 -4.97
C LYS A 96 -14.84 11.10 -6.00
N ASN A 97 -14.64 10.70 -7.25
CA ASN A 97 -15.61 10.93 -8.32
C ASN A 97 -16.90 10.11 -8.17
N GLN A 98 -16.89 9.01 -7.42
CA GLN A 98 -18.13 8.29 -7.07
C GLN A 98 -18.88 9.05 -5.99
N ASP A 99 -18.20 9.50 -4.94
CA ASP A 99 -18.81 10.26 -3.84
C ASP A 99 -19.47 11.56 -4.33
N GLU A 100 -18.81 12.29 -5.25
CA GLU A 100 -19.38 13.50 -5.87
C GLU A 100 -20.66 13.21 -6.65
N LYS A 101 -20.75 12.05 -7.34
CA LYS A 101 -21.98 11.66 -8.07
C LYS A 101 -23.14 11.38 -7.13
N TYR A 102 -22.90 10.75 -5.98
CA TYR A 102 -23.94 10.51 -4.97
C TYR A 102 -24.39 11.78 -4.23
N THR A 103 -23.64 12.88 -4.34
CA THR A 103 -23.98 14.16 -3.68
C THR A 103 -24.80 15.10 -4.58
N THR A 104 -24.73 14.96 -5.90
CA THR A 104 -25.54 15.74 -6.87
C THR A 104 -26.89 15.13 -7.24
N ASP A 105 -27.20 13.92 -6.75
CA ASP A 105 -28.49 13.24 -6.96
C ASP A 105 -29.48 13.45 -5.77
N LEU A 106 -29.23 14.44 -4.91
CA LEU A 106 -30.13 14.95 -3.85
C LEU A 106 -30.52 16.41 -4.14
#